data_AF-F8R8P0-F1
#
_entry.id   AF-F8R8P0-F1
#
_cell.length_a   1.000
_cell.length_b   1.000
_cell.length_c   1.000
_cell.angle_alpha   90.00
_cell.angle_beta   90.00
_cell.angle_gamma   90.00
#
_symmetry.space_group_name_H-M   'P 1'
#
loop_
_entity.id
_entity.type
_entity.pdbx_description
1 polymer ?
#
loop_
_entity_poly.entity_id
_entity_poly.type
_entity_poly.pdbx_seq_one_letter_code
_entity_poly.pdbx_strand_id
1 'polypeptide(L)' 'MATQAHPYHLVDPSPWPLTGAIAALMITSGTAIWFHFHSTSLM' A
#
# COMPACT_ATOMS: atom_id res chain seq x y z
N MET A 1 30.22 -14.74 -9.87
CA MET A 1 28.89 -14.09 -9.97
C MET A 1 28.45 -14.15 -11.41
N ALA A 2 27.28 -14.72 -11.72
CA ALA A 2 26.75 -14.70 -13.08
C ALA A 2 26.17 -13.30 -13.38
N THR A 3 26.55 -12.71 -14.50
CA THR A 3 25.99 -11.41 -14.93
C THR A 3 24.65 -11.62 -15.62
N GLN A 4 23.70 -10.72 -15.37
CA GLN A 4 22.43 -10.68 -16.10
C GLN A 4 22.70 -10.26 -17.55
N ALA A 5 22.11 -10.96 -18.53
CA ALA A 5 22.28 -10.69 -19.96
C ALA A 5 21.30 -9.63 -20.51
N HIS A 6 20.65 -8.88 -19.62
CA HIS A 6 19.66 -7.87 -19.97
C HIS A 6 19.85 -6.59 -19.15
N PRO A 7 19.43 -5.42 -19.66
CA PRO A 7 19.55 -4.15 -18.95
C PRO A 7 18.45 -3.91 -17.91
N TYR A 8 17.54 -4.86 -17.68
CA TYR A 8 16.47 -4.71 -16.69
C TYR A 8 16.95 -4.93 -15.26
N HIS A 9 16.39 -4.14 -14.34
CA HIS A 9 16.60 -4.26 -12.90
C HIS A 9 15.54 -5.21 -12.31
N LEU A 10 15.99 -6.33 -11.75
CA LEU A 10 15.14 -7.22 -10.95
C LEU A 10 15.04 -6.64 -9.54
N VAL A 11 13.91 -6.00 -9.25
CA VAL A 11 13.67 -5.37 -7.95
C VAL A 11 13.56 -6.46 -6.88
N ASP A 12 14.24 -6.26 -5.76
CA ASP A 12 14.12 -7.13 -4.61
C ASP A 12 12.68 -7.12 -4.04
N PRO A 13 12.20 -8.24 -3.49
CA PRO A 13 10.93 -8.26 -2.77
C PRO A 13 10.92 -7.20 -1.67
N SER A 14 9.88 -6.35 -1.66
CA SER A 14 9.72 -5.30 -0.65
C SER A 14 8.35 -5.37 0.01
N PRO A 15 8.24 -5.02 1.30
CA PRO A 15 6.96 -5.00 2.01
C PRO A 15 6.10 -3.77 1.67
N TRP A 16 6.69 -2.75 1.04
CA TRP A 16 6.04 -1.46 0.79
C TRP A 16 4.74 -1.53 -0.01
N PRO A 17 4.61 -2.35 -1.08
CA PRO A 17 3.36 -2.48 -1.83
C PRO A 17 2.20 -2.95 -0.94
N LEU A 18 2.46 -3.90 -0.03
CA LEU A 18 1.45 -4.39 0.90
C LEU A 18 1.05 -3.30 1.90
N THR A 19 2.02 -2.60 2.47
CA THR A 19 1.72 -1.51 3.42
C THR A 19 0.94 -0.37 2.76
N GLY A 20 1.25 -0.04 1.50
CA GLY A 20 0.53 0.96 0.72
C GLY A 20 -0.92 0.55 0.43
N ALA A 21 -1.14 -0.72 0.08
CA ALA A 21 -2.49 -1.24 -0.14
C ALA A 21 -3.35 -1.18 1.15
N ILE A 22 -2.79 -1.57 2.28
CA ILE A 22 -3.48 -1.50 3.59
C ILE A 22 -3.76 -0.04 3.97
N ALA A 23 -2.79 0.86 3.79
CA ALA A 23 -2.97 2.28 4.06
C ALA A 23 -4.10 2.89 3.22
N ALA A 24 -4.15 2.59 1.92
CA ALA A 24 -5.22 3.07 1.04
C ALA A 24 -6.60 2.55 1.46
N LEU A 25 -6.68 1.28 1.88
CA LEU A 25 -7.92 0.69 2.40
C LEU A 25 -8.38 1.40 3.67
N MET A 26 -7.48 1.64 4.62
CA MET A 26 -7.80 2.31 5.90
C MET A 26 -8.26 3.75 5.67
N ILE A 27 -7.58 4.52 4.80
CA ILE A 27 -7.98 5.89 4.47
C ILE A 27 -9.38 5.92 3.85
N THR A 28 -9.64 5.04 2.88
CA THR A 28 -10.94 5.01 2.19
C THR A 28 -12.06 4.65 3.16
N SER A 29 -11.84 3.62 3.98
CA SER A 29 -12.82 3.15 4.96
C SER A 29 -13.05 4.17 6.07
N GLY A 30 -11.97 4.78 6.60
CA GLY A 30 -12.03 5.84 7.61
C GLY A 30 -12.79 7.06 7.11
N THR A 31 -12.56 7.47 5.86
CA THR A 31 -13.27 8.60 5.24
C THR A 31 -14.75 8.28 5.04
N ALA A 32 -15.07 7.08 4.57
CA ALA A 32 -16.45 6.65 4.39
C ALA A 32 -17.22 6.64 5.73
N ILE A 33 -16.60 6.11 6.80
CA ILE A 33 -17.23 6.06 8.13
C ILE A 33 -17.40 7.47 8.71
N TRP A 34 -16.40 8.33 8.55
CA TRP A 34 -16.49 9.71 9.00
C TRP A 34 -17.67 10.44 8.37
N PHE A 35 -17.87 10.31 7.05
CA PHE A 35 -18.96 11.00 6.36
C PHE A 35 -20.36 10.46 6.67
N HIS A 36 -20.51 9.16 6.91
CA HIS A 36 -21.84 8.55 7.12
C HIS A 36 -22.25 8.47 8.59
N PHE A 37 -21.28 8.34 9.49
CA PHE A 37 -21.52 8.10 10.91
C PHE A 37 -20.95 9.21 11.81
N HIS A 38 -20.28 10.22 11.24
CA HIS A 38 -19.63 11.30 11.99
C HIS A 38 -18.68 10.78 13.08
N SER A 39 -18.05 9.63 12.83
CA SER A 39 -17.17 8.90 13.74
C SER A 39 -15.79 8.70 13.11
N THR A 40 -14.73 8.86 13.91
CA THR A 40 -13.33 8.79 13.45
C THR A 40 -12.64 7.51 13.89
N SER A 41 -13.36 6.42 14.12
CA SER A 41 -12.78 5.18 14.68
C SER A 41 -11.80 4.45 13.75
N LEU A 42 -11.89 4.66 12.43
CA LEU A 42 -11.01 4.08 11.42
C LEU A 42 -10.07 5.12 10.76
N MET A 43 -10.01 6.33 11.30
CA MET A 43 -8.97 7.32 10.98
C MET A 43 -7.95 7.35 12.12
#